data_AF-A0A7Y0N2H2-F1
#
_entry.id   AF-A0A7Y0N2H2-F1
#
_cell.length_a   1.000
_cell.length_b   1.000
_cell.length_c   1.000
_cell.angle_alpha   90.00
_cell.angle_beta   90.00
_cell.angle_gamma   90.00
#
_symmetry.space_group_name_H-M   'P 1'
#
loop_
_entity.id
_entity.type
_entity.pdbx_description
1 polymer ?
#
loop_
_entity_poly.entity_id
_entity_poly.type
_entity_poly.pdbx_seq_one_letter_code
_entity_poly.pdbx_strand_id
1 'polypeptide(L)'
;MKLKRTLISTAILAAMFGLAGCNSDDDNSKSGTPSLDTTLTQYVNPLIGTGADGHTFPGAVVPYGLVQLSPDTEMEGWGSAAGYFDHGKLTEIPVYGFSHTHLSGTGITDLGDILVLPFTKKENA
;
A
#
# COMPACT_ATOMS: atom_id res chain seq x y z
N MET A 1 40.46 -20.13 -49.90
CA MET A 1 39.86 -20.44 -48.57
C MET A 1 40.23 -19.48 -47.43
N LYS A 2 41.27 -18.62 -47.55
CA LYS A 2 41.71 -17.71 -46.48
C LYS A 2 40.75 -16.52 -46.22
N LEU A 3 40.08 -16.00 -47.24
CA LEU A 3 39.23 -14.80 -47.16
C LEU A 3 37.97 -14.97 -46.28
N LYS A 4 37.36 -16.16 -46.26
CA LYS A 4 36.19 -16.46 -45.41
C LYS A 4 36.55 -16.54 -43.92
N ARG A 5 37.78 -16.98 -43.59
CA ARG A 5 38.27 -17.03 -42.20
C ARG A 5 38.59 -15.63 -41.67
N THR A 6 39.10 -14.74 -42.53
CA THR A 6 39.36 -13.34 -42.17
C THR A 6 38.06 -12.58 -41.89
N LEU A 7 37.01 -12.78 -42.71
CA LEU A 7 35.69 -12.16 -42.53
C LEU A 7 34.99 -12.60 -41.23
N ILE A 8 35.13 -13.88 -40.84
CA ILE A 8 34.60 -14.40 -39.58
C ILE A 8 35.40 -13.85 -38.40
N SER A 9 36.72 -13.75 -38.51
CA SER A 9 37.57 -13.18 -37.46
C SER A 9 37.30 -11.69 -37.20
N THR A 10 37.01 -10.91 -38.24
CA THR A 10 36.65 -9.49 -38.10
C THR A 10 35.26 -9.30 -37.50
N ALA A 11 34.31 -10.21 -37.80
CA ALA A 11 32.97 -10.18 -37.22
C ALA A 11 32.97 -10.49 -35.71
N ILE A 12 33.82 -11.43 -35.27
CA ILE A 12 33.97 -11.77 -33.84
C ILE A 12 34.63 -10.63 -33.07
N LEU A 13 35.62 -9.94 -33.66
CA LEU A 13 36.29 -8.80 -33.02
C LEU A 13 35.37 -7.57 -32.90
N ALA A 14 34.50 -7.33 -33.88
CA ALA A 14 33.48 -6.27 -33.82
C ALA A 14 32.37 -6.58 -32.78
N ALA A 15 32.00 -7.85 -32.61
CA ALA A 15 31.03 -8.27 -31.60
C ALA A 15 31.57 -8.14 -30.16
N MET A 16 32.88 -8.31 -29.94
CA MET A 16 33.49 -8.06 -28.63
C MET A 16 33.62 -6.57 -28.28
N PHE A 17 33.75 -5.68 -29.27
CA PHE A 17 33.72 -4.24 -29.04
C PHE A 17 32.31 -3.69 -28.74
N GLY A 18 31.25 -4.40 -29.16
CA GLY A 18 29.85 -4.06 -28.84
C GLY A 18 29.42 -4.43 -27.41
N LEU A 19 30.24 -5.19 -26.68
CA LEU A 19 30.01 -5.55 -25.27
C LEU A 19 30.77 -4.65 -24.28
N ALA A 20 31.49 -3.65 -24.77
CA ALA A 20 31.90 -2.52 -23.93
C ALA A 20 30.65 -1.67 -23.63
N GLY A 21 29.85 -2.17 -22.68
CA GLY A 21 28.71 -1.44 -22.13
C GLY A 21 29.15 -0.09 -21.59
N CYS A 22 28.24 0.88 -21.66
CA CYS A 22 28.39 2.17 -21.03
C CYS A 22 28.69 1.98 -19.54
N ASN A 23 29.94 2.17 -19.13
CA ASN A 23 30.21 2.60 -17.76
C ASN A 23 30.21 4.13 -17.77
N SER A 24 29.01 4.70 -17.94
CA SER A 24 28.78 6.08 -17.55
C SER A 24 28.51 6.07 -16.05
N ASP A 25 29.58 6.14 -15.26
CA ASP A 25 29.53 6.52 -13.85
C ASP A 25 29.19 8.02 -13.73
N ASP A 26 28.11 8.43 -14.39
CA ASP A 26 27.45 9.72 -14.18
C ASP A 26 26.04 9.42 -13.64
N ASP A 27 25.98 8.75 -12.48
CA ASP A 27 24.80 8.68 -11.63
C ASP A 27 24.55 10.05 -10.96
N ASN A 28 24.43 11.09 -11.78
CA ASN A 28 23.70 12.31 -11.47
C ASN A 28 22.40 12.34 -12.28
N SER A 29 21.83 11.16 -12.58
CA SER A 29 20.39 11.08 -12.67
C SER A 29 19.85 11.31 -11.26
N LYS A 30 19.58 12.59 -10.95
CA LYS A 30 18.31 12.92 -10.30
C LYS A 30 17.23 12.26 -11.15
N SER A 31 17.01 10.97 -10.93
CA SER A 31 15.70 10.37 -11.12
C SER A 31 14.82 11.31 -10.33
N GLY A 32 14.09 12.16 -11.06
CA GLY A 32 13.03 12.97 -10.50
C GLY A 32 11.95 12.00 -10.07
N THR A 33 12.21 11.23 -9.02
CA THR A 33 11.18 10.72 -8.15
C THR A 33 10.45 11.99 -7.73
N PRO A 34 9.19 12.18 -8.13
CA PRO A 34 8.43 13.32 -7.65
C PRO A 34 8.57 13.29 -6.14
N SER A 35 9.25 14.30 -5.57
CA SER A 35 9.31 14.42 -4.13
C SER A 35 7.87 14.70 -3.72
N LEU A 36 7.19 13.68 -3.22
CA LEU A 36 5.82 13.83 -2.72
C LEU A 36 5.90 14.85 -1.61
N ASP A 37 5.35 16.04 -1.86
CA ASP A 37 5.22 17.08 -0.86
C ASP A 37 4.13 16.63 0.13
N THR A 38 4.57 15.97 1.20
CA THR A 38 3.69 15.48 2.27
C THR A 38 3.34 16.58 3.27
N THR A 39 3.71 17.84 3.02
CA THR A 39 3.45 18.95 3.96
C THR A 39 1.96 19.11 4.22
N LEU A 40 1.10 18.81 3.25
CA LEU A 40 -0.34 18.91 3.44
C LEU A 40 -0.95 17.73 4.20
N THR A 41 -0.36 16.53 4.14
CA THR A 41 -0.93 15.34 4.78
C THR A 41 -0.89 15.42 6.30
N GLN A 42 0.00 16.24 6.87
CA GLN A 42 0.08 16.46 8.33
C GLN A 42 -1.20 17.08 8.91
N TYR A 43 -2.05 17.70 8.08
CA TYR A 43 -3.31 18.29 8.52
C TYR A 43 -4.47 17.28 8.55
N VAL A 44 -4.28 16.08 8.00
CA VAL A 44 -5.31 15.04 7.98
C VAL A 44 -5.26 14.24 9.27
N ASN A 45 -6.41 14.13 9.94
CA ASN A 45 -6.60 13.22 11.07
C ASN A 45 -7.67 12.17 10.70
N PRO A 46 -7.27 10.92 10.37
CA PRO A 46 -8.20 9.85 10.01
C PRO A 46 -9.16 9.42 11.10
N LEU A 47 -8.92 9.81 12.37
CA LEU A 47 -9.82 9.51 13.49
C LEU A 47 -11.02 10.46 13.57
N ILE A 48 -11.05 11.53 12.77
CA ILE A 48 -12.23 12.40 12.72
C ILE A 48 -13.36 11.65 11.98
N GLY A 49 -14.49 11.45 12.68
CA GLY A 49 -15.66 10.76 12.14
C GLY A 49 -15.73 9.26 12.45
N THR A 50 -14.72 8.69 13.12
CA THR A 50 -14.67 7.26 13.47
C THR A 50 -15.51 6.89 14.70
N GLY A 51 -16.10 7.88 15.36
CA GLY A 51 -16.98 7.72 16.50
C GLY A 51 -18.14 8.71 16.41
N ALA A 52 -19.10 8.63 17.34
CA ALA A 52 -20.45 9.14 17.08
C ALA A 52 -20.93 8.57 15.73
N ASP A 53 -21.56 9.35 14.85
CA ASP A 53 -22.26 8.76 13.69
C ASP A 53 -21.71 9.22 12.33
N GLY A 54 -20.41 9.50 12.30
CA GLY A 54 -19.67 9.87 11.09
C GLY A 54 -19.13 8.69 10.28
N HIS A 55 -19.27 7.45 10.79
CA HIS A 55 -18.94 6.17 10.15
C HIS A 55 -17.75 6.21 9.16
N THR A 56 -16.64 6.84 9.53
CA THR A 56 -15.39 6.75 8.77
C THR A 56 -14.50 5.66 9.38
N PHE A 57 -13.49 5.24 8.62
CA PHE A 57 -12.47 4.31 9.10
C PHE A 57 -11.09 4.98 9.07
N PRO A 58 -10.20 4.69 10.04
CA PRO A 58 -8.87 5.31 10.11
C PRO A 58 -7.81 4.59 9.27
N GLY A 59 -8.20 3.51 8.60
CA GLY A 59 -7.33 2.64 7.80
C GLY A 59 -6.61 3.32 6.63
N ALA A 60 -5.56 2.66 6.16
CA ALA A 60 -4.74 3.14 5.05
C ALA A 60 -5.44 2.91 3.71
N VAL A 61 -5.53 3.98 2.91
CA VAL A 61 -6.12 3.96 1.57
C VAL A 61 -5.50 5.08 0.73
N VAL A 62 -5.30 4.84 -0.57
CA VAL A 62 -4.92 5.88 -1.53
C VAL A 62 -6.17 6.55 -2.09
N PRO A 63 -6.11 7.78 -2.63
CA PRO A 63 -7.30 8.43 -3.20
C PRO A 63 -8.02 7.52 -4.21
N TYR A 64 -9.30 7.26 -3.98
CA TYR A 64 -10.16 6.36 -4.78
C TYR A 64 -9.68 4.90 -4.86
N GLY A 65 -8.87 4.46 -3.90
CA GLY A 65 -8.38 3.09 -3.81
C GLY A 65 -9.49 2.07 -3.52
N LEU A 66 -9.42 0.93 -4.20
CA LEU A 66 -10.36 -0.19 -3.99
C LEU A 66 -10.12 -0.91 -2.66
N VAL A 67 -8.88 -0.93 -2.19
CA VAL A 67 -8.49 -1.57 -0.93
C VAL A 67 -8.45 -0.52 0.17
N GLN A 68 -9.23 -0.75 1.22
CA GLN A 68 -9.27 0.06 2.43
C GLN A 68 -8.80 -0.80 3.60
N LEU A 69 -7.50 -0.85 3.86
CA LEU A 69 -6.95 -1.69 4.94
C LEU A 69 -7.15 -0.98 6.28
N SER A 70 -8.09 -1.46 7.10
CA SER A 70 -8.47 -0.82 8.37
C SER A 70 -8.66 -1.83 9.50
N PRO A 71 -8.44 -1.45 10.77
CA PRO A 71 -8.86 -2.25 11.92
C PRO A 71 -10.38 -2.35 12.03
N ASP A 72 -10.86 -3.54 12.41
CA ASP A 72 -12.25 -3.80 12.76
C ASP A 72 -12.41 -3.85 14.27
N THR A 73 -13.32 -3.03 14.80
CA THR A 73 -13.56 -2.86 16.25
C THR A 73 -15.01 -3.12 16.64
N GLU A 74 -15.90 -3.21 15.66
CA GLU A 74 -17.29 -3.61 15.84
C GLU A 74 -17.73 -4.45 14.64
N MET A 75 -18.27 -5.64 14.89
CA MET A 75 -18.57 -6.62 13.84
C MET A 75 -20.04 -6.72 13.49
N GLU A 76 -20.91 -6.18 14.35
CA GLU A 76 -22.35 -6.27 14.21
C GLU A 76 -23.02 -4.96 14.58
N GLY A 77 -24.25 -4.77 14.09
CA GLY A 77 -25.05 -3.61 14.42
C GLY A 77 -24.83 -2.43 13.50
N TRP A 78 -25.25 -1.25 13.95
CA TRP A 78 -25.23 -0.03 13.14
C TRP A 78 -23.88 0.70 13.21
N GLY A 79 -23.20 0.65 14.37
CA GLY A 79 -21.86 1.23 14.54
C GLY A 79 -20.78 0.54 13.71
N SER A 80 -21.01 -0.71 13.30
CA SER A 80 -20.08 -1.46 12.44
C SER A 80 -20.08 -1.02 10.98
N ALA A 81 -20.81 0.04 10.59
CA ALA A 81 -21.00 0.43 9.18
C ALA A 81 -19.68 0.64 8.40
N ALA A 82 -18.63 1.07 9.11
CA ALA A 82 -17.28 1.26 8.57
C ALA A 82 -16.24 0.32 9.18
N GLY A 83 -16.65 -0.73 9.90
CA GLY A 83 -15.78 -1.68 10.61
C GLY A 83 -15.15 -1.13 11.90
N TYR A 84 -14.82 0.16 11.93
CA TYR A 84 -14.27 0.85 13.09
C TYR A 84 -15.31 1.77 13.75
N PHE A 85 -15.45 1.65 15.07
CA PHE A 85 -16.28 2.53 15.89
C PHE A 85 -15.59 2.86 17.22
N ASP A 86 -15.34 4.15 17.45
CA ASP A 86 -14.86 4.66 18.74
C ASP A 86 -16.03 5.12 19.62
N HIS A 87 -16.20 4.43 20.76
CA HIS A 87 -17.18 4.80 21.79
C HIS A 87 -16.73 5.98 22.68
N GLY A 88 -15.87 6.87 22.17
CA GLY A 88 -15.38 8.07 22.84
C GLY A 88 -14.27 7.82 23.85
N LYS A 89 -13.61 6.66 23.78
CA LYS A 89 -12.50 6.32 24.68
C LYS A 89 -11.14 6.52 24.04
N LEU A 90 -11.03 6.43 22.71
CA LEU A 90 -9.76 6.46 21.92
C LEU A 90 -8.66 5.48 22.39
N THR A 91 -8.91 4.76 23.47
CA THR A 91 -8.02 3.90 24.22
C THR A 91 -8.84 2.69 24.60
N GLU A 92 -8.21 1.52 24.65
CA GLU A 92 -8.87 0.24 24.96
C GLU A 92 -9.96 -0.17 23.95
N ILE A 93 -9.81 0.25 22.69
CA ILE A 93 -10.71 -0.19 21.62
C ILE A 93 -10.35 -1.63 21.23
N PRO A 94 -11.28 -2.59 21.31
CA PRO A 94 -11.01 -3.96 20.90
C PRO A 94 -10.76 -3.99 19.39
N VAL A 95 -9.74 -4.74 18.95
CA VAL A 95 -9.45 -4.94 17.52
C VAL A 95 -9.60 -6.42 17.21
N TYR A 96 -10.58 -6.77 16.40
CA TYR A 96 -10.85 -8.14 15.96
C TYR A 96 -9.91 -8.59 14.83
N GLY A 97 -9.36 -7.64 14.10
CA GLY A 97 -8.37 -7.86 13.04
C GLY A 97 -8.30 -6.66 12.12
N PHE A 98 -7.70 -6.87 10.94
CA PHE A 98 -7.60 -5.86 9.89
C PHE A 98 -8.17 -6.43 8.59
N SER A 99 -9.29 -5.88 8.12
CA SER A 99 -9.91 -6.25 6.85
C SER A 99 -9.56 -5.25 5.74
N HIS A 100 -9.86 -5.61 4.49
CA HIS A 100 -9.32 -4.93 3.30
C HIS A 100 -10.36 -4.15 2.50
N THR A 101 -11.64 -4.19 2.89
CA THR A 101 -12.74 -3.50 2.21
C THR A 101 -13.65 -2.82 3.24
N HIS A 102 -13.94 -1.53 3.05
CA HIS A 102 -14.73 -0.72 3.97
C HIS A 102 -15.52 0.36 3.24
N LEU A 103 -16.70 0.69 3.76
CA LEU A 103 -17.50 1.83 3.31
C LEU A 103 -17.29 3.01 4.27
N SER A 104 -17.16 4.22 3.73
CA SER A 104 -17.00 5.45 4.53
C SER A 104 -18.27 6.29 4.50
N GLY A 105 -18.87 6.51 5.65
CA GLY A 105 -20.01 7.40 5.88
C GLY A 105 -21.38 6.78 5.57
N THR A 106 -21.48 5.45 5.48
CA THR A 106 -22.74 4.76 5.20
C THR A 106 -23.61 4.63 6.45
N GLY A 107 -24.93 4.48 6.27
CA GLY A 107 -25.86 4.21 7.37
C GLY A 107 -26.22 2.73 7.53
N ILE A 108 -25.58 1.84 6.75
CA ILE A 108 -25.79 0.40 6.75
C ILE A 108 -24.42 -0.26 6.59
N THR A 109 -24.25 -1.39 7.28
CA THR A 109 -23.05 -2.24 7.29
C THR A 109 -22.99 -3.14 6.06
N ASP A 110 -21.82 -3.18 5.43
CA ASP A 110 -21.42 -4.14 4.40
C ASP A 110 -19.87 -4.14 4.32
N LEU A 111 -19.28 -5.01 3.49
CA LEU A 111 -17.83 -5.23 3.36
C LEU A 111 -17.18 -5.81 4.64
N GLY A 112 -15.93 -5.45 4.96
CA GLY A 112 -15.15 -6.10 6.02
C GLY A 112 -14.46 -7.38 5.54
N ASP A 113 -14.11 -7.47 4.26
CA ASP A 113 -13.60 -8.69 3.64
C ASP A 113 -12.10 -8.91 3.89
N ILE A 114 -11.69 -10.19 3.95
CA ILE A 114 -10.30 -10.63 4.12
C ILE A 114 -9.71 -10.10 5.44
N LEU A 115 -10.25 -10.61 6.56
CA LEU A 115 -9.79 -10.28 7.91
C LEU A 115 -8.48 -10.99 8.24
N VAL A 116 -7.45 -10.22 8.59
CA VAL A 116 -6.17 -10.73 9.09
C VAL A 116 -6.02 -10.37 10.56
N LEU A 117 -5.97 -11.38 11.42
CA LEU A 117 -5.64 -11.23 12.84
C LEU A 117 -4.21 -11.73 13.10
N PRO A 118 -3.25 -10.85 13.45
CA PRO A 118 -1.95 -11.29 13.91
C PRO A 118 -2.05 -11.87 15.33
N PHE A 119 -1.53 -13.08 15.55
CA PHE A 119 -1.51 -13.72 16.86
C PHE A 119 -0.17 -14.41 17.14
N THR A 120 0.21 -14.52 18.41
CA THR A 120 1.41 -15.25 18.86
C THR A 120 1.09 -16.66 19.35
N LYS A 121 -0.18 -16.92 19.71
CA LYS A 121 -0.68 -18.22 20.17
C LYS A 121 -2.09 -18.46 19.66
N LYS A 122 -2.39 -19.73 19.38
CA LYS A 122 -3.68 -20.14 18.82
C LYS A 122 -4.86 -19.87 19.76
N GLU A 123 -4.66 -19.86 21.08
CA GLU A 123 -5.73 -19.52 22.03
C GLU A 123 -6.20 -18.06 21.96
N ASN A 124 -5.43 -17.18 21.31
CA ASN A 124 -5.75 -15.77 21.09
C ASN A 124 -6.12 -15.48 19.62
N ALA A 125 -6.27 -16.52 18.81
CA ALA A 125 -6.70 -16.45 17.41
C ALA A 125 -8.22 -16.66 17.31
#